data_AF-A0A9D0GFP8-F1
#
_entry.id   AF-A0A9D0GFP8-F1
#
_cell.length_a   1.000
_cell.length_b   1.000
_cell.length_c   1.000
_cell.angle_alpha   90.00
_cell.angle_beta   90.00
_cell.angle_gamma   90.00
#
_symmetry.space_group_name_H-M   'P 1'
#
loop_
_entity.id
_entity.type
_entity.pdbx_description
1 polymer ?
#
loop_
_entity_poly.entity_id
_entity_poly.type
_entity_poly.pdbx_seq_one_letter_code
_entity_poly.pdbx_strand_id
1 'polypeptide(L)'
;MSAPQETKRRPGAFWRALGVLLKALVRLTLVLLVGVLVGAGIYYGVQWTYYTTILPIQQHTRQIEGLQGQIEALEAQQRDQTADLQRRLADLEGEVTALGETDATHTQALAELEQDLADLKSFEPRLTDLAAAIEAQATEITRLQRTLRSLAKQLSEQQSTLAAQAEGLSALEESLNTQLASLNADLSQVTNTQVNLDARLALAQAAHDLLVARLAMLEDNIGNAREAIALAQEHVDQAAALNPALAEELAALQPKLEALDNLVAQRAFRAVPTLDSLWADIVDLSMRPSVTIEATLPATSTVTTTATLTVTAAPTSTVSP
;
A
#
# COMPACT_ATOMS: atom_id res chain seq x y z
N MET A 1 34.60 12.57 209.37
CA MET A 1 35.00 13.98 209.47
C MET A 1 34.64 14.63 208.15
N SER A 2 33.54 15.35 208.04
CA SER A 2 33.28 16.69 208.55
C SER A 2 33.02 17.54 207.31
N ALA A 3 31.79 18.01 207.14
CA ALA A 3 31.42 19.44 207.07
C ALA A 3 32.47 20.46 206.53
N PRO A 4 32.08 21.68 206.11
CA PRO A 4 30.81 22.12 205.50
C PRO A 4 30.97 23.35 204.52
N GLN A 5 29.82 23.92 204.11
CA GLN A 5 29.48 25.35 203.90
C GLN A 5 29.96 26.17 202.67
N GLU A 6 28.95 26.58 201.87
CA GLU A 6 28.43 27.96 201.63
C GLU A 6 29.30 29.11 201.01
N THR A 7 28.84 29.66 199.86
CA THR A 7 28.41 31.08 199.60
C THR A 7 28.76 31.70 198.20
N LYS A 8 27.74 32.39 197.61
CA LYS A 8 27.69 33.66 196.81
C LYS A 8 28.44 33.95 195.46
N ARG A 9 27.60 34.30 194.45
CA ARG A 9 27.53 35.50 193.52
C ARG A 9 28.52 35.75 192.33
N ARG A 10 27.88 35.80 191.12
CA ARG A 10 28.04 36.73 189.94
C ARG A 10 29.24 36.53 188.96
N PRO A 11 29.25 37.09 187.71
CA PRO A 11 28.59 36.62 186.48
C PRO A 11 29.52 36.55 185.23
N GLY A 12 29.12 35.89 184.12
CA GLY A 12 29.66 36.17 182.78
C GLY A 12 30.23 35.01 181.92
N ALA A 13 30.09 35.17 180.60
CA ALA A 13 30.93 34.63 179.51
C ALA A 13 30.75 33.21 178.93
N PHE A 14 30.02 32.27 179.53
CA PHE A 14 30.08 30.86 179.06
C PHE A 14 29.24 30.52 177.79
N TRP A 15 28.19 31.28 177.48
CA TRP A 15 27.28 30.98 176.34
C TRP A 15 27.90 31.13 174.93
N ARG A 16 29.12 31.66 174.79
CA ARG A 16 29.82 31.78 173.50
C ARG A 16 30.64 30.53 173.11
N ALA A 17 31.03 29.69 174.06
CA ALA A 17 31.81 28.48 173.77
C ALA A 17 30.94 27.31 173.27
N LEU A 18 29.68 27.21 173.72
CA LEU A 18 28.77 26.13 173.33
C LEU A 18 28.33 26.21 171.85
N GLY A 19 28.31 27.42 171.26
CA GLY A 19 27.95 27.61 169.85
C GLY A 19 29.01 27.14 168.83
N VAL A 20 30.28 27.09 169.21
CA VAL A 20 31.37 26.70 168.28
C VAL A 20 31.45 25.17 168.13
N LEU A 21 31.19 24.43 169.20
CA LEU A 21 31.27 22.96 169.22
C LEU A 21 30.12 22.32 168.43
N LEU A 22 28.91 22.90 168.48
CA LEU A 22 27.76 22.44 167.68
C LEU A 22 27.96 22.68 166.17
N LYS A 23 28.61 23.79 165.79
CA LYS A 23 28.92 24.10 164.38
C LYS A 23 29.95 23.14 163.78
N ALA A 24 30.88 22.63 164.57
CA ALA A 24 31.85 21.64 164.13
C ALA A 24 31.19 20.27 163.86
N LEU A 25 30.22 19.85 164.68
CA LEU A 25 29.55 18.56 164.53
C LEU A 25 28.65 18.49 163.27
N VAL A 26 27.94 19.58 162.95
CA VAL A 26 27.11 19.67 161.73
C VAL A 26 27.95 19.71 160.46
N ARG A 27 29.15 20.31 160.52
CA ARG A 27 30.05 20.37 159.36
C ARG A 27 30.61 18.99 158.99
N LEU A 28 30.83 18.11 159.96
CA LEU A 28 31.39 16.78 159.72
C LEU A 28 30.36 15.79 159.15
N THR A 29 29.11 15.83 159.60
CA THR A 29 28.03 15.00 159.03
C THR A 29 27.69 15.39 157.59
N LEU A 30 27.79 16.68 157.23
CA LEU A 30 27.51 17.15 155.87
C LEU A 30 28.57 16.70 154.86
N VAL A 31 29.86 16.69 155.25
CA VAL A 31 30.95 16.22 154.36
C VAL A 31 30.82 14.72 154.09
N LEU A 32 30.44 13.92 155.09
CA LEU A 32 30.23 12.48 154.90
C LEU A 32 29.04 12.19 153.97
N LEU A 33 27.97 12.99 154.07
CA LEU A 33 26.79 12.87 153.22
C LEU A 33 27.10 13.24 151.76
N VAL A 34 27.91 14.27 151.53
CA VAL A 34 28.37 14.66 150.18
C VAL A 34 29.30 13.59 149.58
N GLY A 35 30.19 12.98 150.38
CA GLY A 35 31.07 11.91 149.92
C GLY A 35 30.31 10.69 149.40
N VAL A 36 29.25 10.28 150.09
CA VAL A 36 28.38 9.16 149.66
C VAL A 36 27.58 9.52 148.41
N LEU A 37 27.11 10.76 148.29
CA LEU A 37 26.30 11.23 147.16
C LEU A 37 27.13 11.32 145.86
N VAL A 38 28.39 11.73 145.96
CA VAL A 38 29.32 11.76 144.80
C VAL A 38 29.70 10.34 144.37
N GLY A 39 29.92 9.42 145.32
CA GLY A 39 30.18 8.01 145.01
C GLY A 39 29.02 7.35 144.26
N ALA A 40 27.78 7.62 144.67
CA ALA A 40 26.58 7.12 144.00
C ALA A 40 26.37 7.73 142.60
N GLY A 41 26.68 9.03 142.44
CA GLY A 41 26.57 9.73 141.15
C GLY A 41 27.47 9.13 140.07
N ILE A 42 28.70 8.75 140.42
CA ILE A 42 29.65 8.15 139.46
C ILE A 42 29.25 6.73 139.07
N TYR A 43 28.80 5.90 140.03
CA TYR A 43 28.41 4.51 139.75
C TYR A 43 27.16 4.43 138.84
N TYR A 44 26.16 5.28 139.05
CA TYR A 44 24.97 5.30 138.20
C TYR A 44 25.17 6.04 136.86
N GLY A 45 26.09 7.01 136.79
CA GLY A 45 26.37 7.74 135.54
C GLY A 45 26.99 6.87 134.44
N VAL A 46 27.81 5.90 134.81
CA VAL A 46 28.43 4.96 133.84
C VAL A 46 27.41 3.94 133.32
N GLN A 47 26.45 3.52 134.15
CA GLN A 47 25.45 2.53 133.72
C GLN A 47 24.37 3.13 132.80
N TRP A 48 24.08 4.43 132.92
CA TRP A 48 23.07 5.10 132.07
C TRP A 48 23.58 5.46 130.66
N THR A 49 24.87 5.78 130.53
CA THR A 49 25.48 6.09 129.22
C THR A 49 25.61 4.86 128.32
N TYR A 50 25.75 3.66 128.89
CA TYR A 50 25.89 2.42 128.11
C TYR A 50 24.60 2.03 127.36
N TYR A 51 23.41 2.26 127.93
CA TYR A 51 22.13 1.91 127.29
C TYR A 51 21.65 2.95 126.29
N THR A 52 22.06 4.21 126.43
CA THR A 52 21.56 5.32 125.59
C THR A 52 22.30 5.46 124.27
N THR A 53 23.56 5.00 124.16
CA THR A 53 24.37 5.20 122.95
C THR A 53 24.52 3.94 122.08
N ILE A 54 24.41 2.73 122.64
CA ILE A 54 24.75 1.49 121.92
C ILE A 54 23.54 0.80 121.26
N LEU A 55 22.31 0.99 121.76
CA LEU A 55 21.09 0.44 121.16
C LEU A 55 20.53 1.15 119.90
N PRO A 56 20.64 2.48 119.70
CA PRO A 56 20.11 3.10 118.47
C PRO A 56 20.89 2.69 117.21
N ILE A 57 22.13 2.23 117.33
CA ILE A 57 22.94 1.80 116.19
C ILE A 57 22.31 0.59 115.48
N GLN A 58 21.70 -0.36 116.21
CA GLN A 58 21.09 -1.55 115.59
C GLN A 58 19.78 -1.24 114.84
N GLN A 59 19.02 -0.24 115.26
CA GLN A 59 17.82 0.20 114.54
C GLN A 59 18.20 1.01 113.30
N HIS A 60 19.22 1.86 113.41
CA HIS A 60 19.75 2.60 112.27
C HIS A 60 20.40 1.66 111.25
N THR A 61 21.09 0.59 111.66
CA THR A 61 21.64 -0.42 110.73
C THR A 61 20.54 -1.13 109.95
N ARG A 62 19.43 -1.55 110.58
CA ARG A 62 18.30 -2.18 109.86
C ARG A 62 17.58 -1.20 108.94
N GLN A 63 17.48 0.07 109.32
CA GLN A 63 16.88 1.11 108.49
C GLN A 63 17.77 1.47 107.29
N ILE A 64 19.10 1.46 107.48
CA ILE A 64 20.08 1.62 106.41
C ILE A 64 20.05 0.41 105.47
N GLU A 65 19.99 -0.82 105.97
CA GLU A 65 19.79 -2.02 105.12
C GLU A 65 18.48 -1.96 104.34
N GLY A 66 17.39 -1.48 104.96
CA GLY A 66 16.11 -1.28 104.28
C GLY A 66 16.13 -0.18 103.22
N LEU A 67 16.80 0.95 103.49
CA LEU A 67 17.00 2.04 102.53
C LEU A 67 17.94 1.63 101.40
N GLN A 68 18.98 0.86 101.71
CA GLN A 68 19.91 0.30 100.74
C GLN A 68 19.20 -0.68 99.81
N GLY A 69 18.33 -1.54 100.35
CA GLY A 69 17.44 -2.39 99.56
C GLY A 69 16.43 -1.60 98.70
N GLN A 70 15.91 -0.47 99.19
CA GLN A 70 15.05 0.41 98.39
C GLN A 70 15.80 1.12 97.28
N ILE A 71 17.03 1.59 97.53
CA ILE A 71 17.90 2.18 96.52
C ILE A 71 18.26 1.14 95.46
N GLU A 72 18.62 -0.08 95.85
CA GLU A 72 18.89 -1.18 94.92
C GLU A 72 17.66 -1.55 94.09
N ALA A 73 16.47 -1.59 94.70
CA ALA A 73 15.22 -1.83 93.99
C ALA A 73 14.86 -0.69 93.03
N LEU A 74 15.07 0.56 93.42
CA LEU A 74 14.82 1.74 92.58
C LEU A 74 15.83 1.81 91.42
N GLU A 75 17.10 1.51 91.68
CA GLU A 75 18.13 1.40 90.64
C GLU A 75 17.82 0.27 89.67
N ALA A 76 17.39 -0.90 90.17
CA ALA A 76 16.94 -2.01 89.33
C ALA A 76 15.73 -1.60 88.48
N GLN A 77 14.74 -0.93 89.06
CA GLN A 77 13.58 -0.41 88.32
C GLN A 77 13.98 0.62 87.25
N GLN A 78 14.91 1.52 87.55
CA GLN A 78 15.44 2.47 86.56
C GLN A 78 16.23 1.78 85.45
N ARG A 79 17.05 0.77 85.78
CA ARG A 79 17.75 -0.05 84.78
C ARG A 79 16.75 -0.78 83.89
N ASP A 80 15.68 -1.32 84.44
CA ASP A 80 14.64 -2.00 83.68
C ASP A 80 13.87 -1.04 82.77
N GLN A 81 13.50 0.15 83.27
CA GLN A 81 12.83 1.19 82.46
C GLN A 81 13.72 1.71 81.34
N THR A 82 15.00 1.96 81.62
CA THR A 82 15.96 2.40 80.60
C THR A 82 16.19 1.31 79.55
N ALA A 83 16.27 0.04 79.95
CA ALA A 83 16.34 -1.08 79.02
C ALA A 83 15.06 -1.24 78.18
N ASP A 84 13.87 -1.05 78.76
CA ASP A 84 12.60 -1.07 78.00
C ASP A 84 12.52 0.06 76.97
N LEU A 85 12.88 1.29 77.38
CA LEU A 85 12.92 2.43 76.47
C LEU A 85 13.94 2.23 75.34
N GLN A 86 15.12 1.68 75.63
CA GLN A 86 16.12 1.34 74.63
C GLN A 86 15.59 0.29 73.63
N ARG A 87 14.87 -0.73 74.10
CA ARG A 87 14.22 -1.71 73.21
C ARG A 87 13.19 -1.06 72.31
N ARG A 88 12.30 -0.23 72.85
CA ARG A 88 11.30 0.50 72.06
C ARG A 88 11.93 1.46 71.05
N LEU A 89 13.03 2.12 71.42
CA LEU A 89 13.80 2.96 70.50
C LEU A 89 14.38 2.13 69.35
N ALA A 90 14.97 0.98 69.64
CA ALA A 90 15.48 0.08 68.62
C ALA A 90 14.36 -0.46 67.70
N ASP A 91 13.20 -0.81 68.26
CA ASP A 91 12.04 -1.26 67.47
C ASP A 91 11.49 -0.14 66.57
N LEU A 92 11.38 1.09 67.11
CA LEU A 92 10.94 2.27 66.34
C LEU A 92 11.95 2.65 65.24
N GLU A 93 13.26 2.57 65.52
CA GLU A 93 14.31 2.76 64.51
C GLU A 93 14.21 1.69 63.41
N GLY A 94 13.89 0.45 63.78
CA GLY A 94 13.59 -0.64 62.84
C GLY A 94 12.35 -0.37 61.99
N GLU A 95 11.27 0.15 62.58
CA GLU A 95 10.04 0.49 61.85
C GLU A 95 10.25 1.67 60.90
N VAL A 96 10.98 2.70 61.32
CA VAL A 96 11.31 3.87 60.47
C VAL A 96 12.17 3.47 59.28
N THR A 97 13.14 2.57 59.48
CA THR A 97 13.96 2.05 58.37
C THR A 97 13.13 1.21 57.40
N ALA A 98 12.27 0.32 57.90
CA ALA A 98 11.36 -0.46 57.05
C ALA A 98 10.35 0.43 56.29
N LEU A 99 9.80 1.47 56.92
CA LEU A 99 8.95 2.46 56.27
C LEU A 99 9.71 3.22 55.18
N GLY A 100 10.95 3.62 55.44
CA GLY A 100 11.81 4.28 54.45
C GLY A 100 12.11 3.40 53.24
N GLU A 101 12.37 2.11 53.44
CA GLU A 101 12.52 1.14 52.35
C GLU A 101 11.22 0.98 51.56
N THR A 102 10.08 0.90 52.24
CA THR A 102 8.76 0.80 51.60
C THR A 102 8.46 2.05 50.76
N ASP A 103 8.73 3.24 51.28
CA ASP A 103 8.51 4.51 50.57
C ASP A 103 9.42 4.63 49.33
N ALA A 104 10.68 4.17 49.44
CA ALA A 104 11.58 4.08 48.28
C ALA A 104 11.03 3.14 47.20
N THR A 105 10.51 1.97 47.57
CA THR A 105 9.89 1.04 46.60
C THR A 105 8.63 1.61 45.96
N HIS A 106 7.77 2.29 46.72
CA HIS A 106 6.58 2.95 46.17
C HIS A 106 6.95 4.08 45.22
N THR A 107 7.97 4.88 45.57
CA THR A 107 8.45 5.98 44.72
C THR A 107 8.98 5.43 43.40
N GLN A 108 9.71 4.32 43.42
CA GLN A 108 10.18 3.65 42.22
C GLN A 108 9.02 3.10 41.37
N ALA A 109 8.04 2.44 41.99
CA ALA A 109 6.87 1.92 41.28
C ALA A 109 6.03 3.05 40.63
N LEU A 110 5.91 4.21 41.29
CA LEU A 110 5.25 5.37 40.72
C LEU A 110 6.01 5.92 39.50
N ALA A 111 7.35 5.98 39.55
CA ALA A 111 8.15 6.41 38.42
C ALA A 111 8.04 5.46 37.21
N GLU A 112 8.01 4.15 37.46
CA GLU A 112 7.76 3.14 36.41
C GLU A 112 6.37 3.30 35.79
N LEU A 113 5.34 3.54 36.61
CA LEU A 113 3.97 3.72 36.14
C LEU A 113 3.77 5.04 35.36
N GLU A 114 4.47 6.10 35.75
CA GLU A 114 4.53 7.35 34.98
C GLU A 114 5.21 7.16 33.61
N GLN A 115 6.28 6.36 33.56
CA GLN A 115 6.96 6.01 32.32
C GLN A 115 6.04 5.19 31.39
N ASP A 116 5.37 4.16 31.93
CA ASP A 116 4.40 3.36 31.16
C ASP A 116 3.27 4.22 30.60
N LEU A 117 2.80 5.21 31.37
CA LEU A 117 1.75 6.14 30.93
C LEU A 117 2.25 7.10 29.84
N ALA A 118 3.52 7.51 29.89
CA ALA A 118 4.16 8.28 28.82
C ALA A 118 4.31 7.45 27.54
N ASP A 119 4.71 6.18 27.67
CA ASP A 119 4.80 5.25 26.55
C ASP A 119 3.42 4.99 25.93
N LEU A 120 2.38 4.79 26.74
CA LEU A 120 1.00 4.62 26.27
C LEU A 120 0.52 5.84 25.48
N LYS A 121 0.77 7.05 26.00
CA LYS A 121 0.45 8.31 25.30
C LYS A 121 1.21 8.45 23.99
N SER A 122 2.41 7.87 23.86
CA SER A 122 3.17 7.90 22.62
C SER A 122 2.59 6.98 21.52
N PHE A 123 1.75 6.00 21.88
CA PHE A 123 1.07 5.13 20.90
C PHE A 123 -0.11 5.81 20.21
N GLU A 124 -0.82 6.71 20.90
CA GLU A 124 -1.96 7.43 20.35
C GLU A 124 -1.67 8.17 19.02
N PRO A 125 -0.58 8.98 18.89
CA PRO A 125 -0.25 9.59 17.61
C PRO A 125 0.14 8.55 16.56
N ARG A 126 0.83 7.47 16.94
CA ARG A 126 1.19 6.38 16.00
C ARG A 126 -0.03 5.65 15.43
N LEU A 127 -1.05 5.42 16.26
CA LEU A 127 -2.32 4.82 15.81
C LEU A 127 -3.06 5.77 14.87
N THR A 128 -3.02 7.07 15.16
CA THR A 128 -3.62 8.10 14.30
C THR A 128 -2.91 8.16 12.94
N ASP A 129 -1.59 8.14 12.93
CA ASP A 129 -0.78 8.11 11.70
C ASP A 129 -1.02 6.84 10.89
N LEU A 130 -1.11 5.68 11.55
CA LEU A 130 -1.42 4.41 10.90
C LEU A 130 -2.82 4.41 10.28
N ALA A 131 -3.82 4.93 11.00
CA ALA A 131 -5.17 5.07 10.47
C ALA A 131 -5.20 5.96 9.23
N ALA A 132 -4.51 7.11 9.26
CA ALA A 132 -4.38 7.99 8.11
C ALA A 132 -3.66 7.32 6.93
N ALA A 133 -2.62 6.52 7.19
CA ALA A 133 -1.91 5.76 6.15
C ALA A 133 -2.81 4.69 5.51
N ILE A 134 -3.61 3.98 6.30
CA ILE A 134 -4.58 3.00 5.80
C ILE A 134 -5.65 3.67 4.93
N GLU A 135 -6.19 4.82 5.36
CA GLU A 135 -7.14 5.59 4.57
C GLU A 135 -6.52 6.05 3.24
N ALA A 136 -5.30 6.60 3.27
CA ALA A 136 -4.57 6.99 2.07
C ALA A 136 -4.39 5.79 1.12
N GLN A 137 -4.00 4.62 1.64
CA GLN A 137 -3.84 3.42 0.83
C GLN A 137 -5.17 2.92 0.24
N ALA A 138 -6.27 3.00 0.99
CA ALA A 138 -7.60 2.66 0.48
C ALA A 138 -8.04 3.59 -0.67
N THR A 139 -7.71 4.88 -0.59
CA THR A 139 -7.97 5.83 -1.69
C THR A 139 -7.17 5.48 -2.94
N GLU A 140 -5.89 5.09 -2.80
CA GLU A 140 -5.08 4.68 -3.95
C GLU A 140 -5.53 3.35 -4.55
N ILE A 141 -5.93 2.36 -3.75
CA ILE A 141 -6.53 1.13 -4.26
C ILE A 141 -7.77 1.45 -5.10
N THR A 142 -8.63 2.35 -4.61
CA THR A 142 -9.83 2.77 -5.34
C THR A 142 -9.49 3.50 -6.64
N ARG A 143 -8.42 4.30 -6.64
CA ARG A 143 -7.90 4.99 -7.83
C ARG A 143 -7.36 3.98 -8.85
N LEU A 144 -6.52 3.05 -8.42
CA LEU A 144 -5.96 1.98 -9.25
C LEU A 144 -7.07 1.11 -9.87
N GLN A 145 -8.07 0.73 -9.08
CA GLN A 145 -9.24 0.00 -9.60
C GLN A 145 -10.01 0.78 -10.68
N ARG A 146 -10.12 2.10 -10.57
CA ARG A 146 -10.71 2.95 -11.62
C ARG A 146 -9.83 2.97 -12.87
N THR A 147 -8.52 3.10 -12.71
CA THR A 147 -7.58 3.06 -13.86
C THR A 147 -7.60 1.72 -14.59
N LEU A 148 -7.63 0.60 -13.86
CA LEU A 148 -7.73 -0.74 -14.44
C LEU A 148 -9.04 -0.93 -15.21
N ARG A 149 -10.17 -0.46 -14.67
CA ARG A 149 -11.46 -0.48 -15.38
C ARG A 149 -11.44 0.36 -16.66
N SER A 150 -10.84 1.55 -16.60
CA SER A 150 -10.67 2.41 -17.78
C SER A 150 -9.80 1.74 -18.84
N LEU A 151 -8.68 1.16 -18.44
CA LEU A 151 -7.75 0.48 -19.35
C LEU A 151 -8.41 -0.75 -20.00
N ALA A 152 -9.16 -1.54 -19.22
CA ALA A 152 -9.91 -2.67 -19.76
C ALA A 152 -10.95 -2.24 -20.81
N LYS A 153 -11.63 -1.10 -20.59
CA LYS A 153 -12.55 -0.53 -21.59
C LYS A 153 -11.83 -0.09 -22.85
N GLN A 154 -10.71 0.63 -22.71
CA GLN A 154 -9.89 1.06 -23.85
C GLN A 154 -9.38 -0.12 -24.68
N LEU A 155 -8.94 -1.20 -24.02
CA LEU A 155 -8.47 -2.40 -24.70
C LEU A 155 -9.61 -3.09 -25.47
N SER A 156 -10.81 -3.16 -24.89
CA SER A 156 -12.00 -3.68 -25.57
C SER A 156 -12.41 -2.84 -26.79
N GLU A 157 -12.34 -1.51 -26.67
CA GLU A 157 -12.64 -0.58 -27.78
C GLU A 157 -11.60 -0.71 -28.90
N GLN A 158 -10.31 -0.82 -28.56
CA GLN A 158 -9.25 -1.08 -29.52
C GLN A 158 -9.43 -2.41 -30.23
N GLN A 159 -9.77 -3.48 -29.49
CA GLN A 159 -10.03 -4.79 -30.09
C GLN A 159 -11.21 -4.74 -31.07
N SER A 160 -12.30 -4.05 -30.72
CA SER A 160 -13.43 -3.86 -31.64
C SER A 160 -13.05 -3.05 -32.87
N THR A 161 -12.20 -2.04 -32.71
CA THR A 161 -11.73 -1.22 -33.84
C THR A 161 -10.87 -2.04 -34.79
N LEU A 162 -9.96 -2.86 -34.27
CA LEU A 162 -9.13 -3.75 -35.07
C LEU A 162 -9.95 -4.81 -35.81
N ALA A 163 -10.98 -5.36 -35.18
CA ALA A 163 -11.90 -6.29 -35.84
C ALA A 163 -12.63 -5.61 -37.02
N ALA A 164 -13.18 -4.40 -36.81
CA ALA A 164 -13.83 -3.64 -37.87
C ALA A 164 -12.86 -3.25 -39.00
N GLN A 165 -11.60 -2.94 -38.68
CA GLN A 165 -10.56 -2.68 -39.68
C GLN A 165 -10.23 -3.94 -40.50
N ALA A 166 -10.14 -5.11 -39.86
CA ALA A 166 -9.90 -6.38 -40.56
C ALA A 166 -11.04 -6.73 -41.52
N GLU A 167 -12.29 -6.54 -41.09
CA GLU A 167 -13.47 -6.71 -41.95
C GLU A 167 -13.46 -5.72 -43.12
N GLY A 168 -13.12 -4.45 -42.87
CA GLY A 168 -12.99 -3.43 -43.91
C GLY A 168 -11.91 -3.75 -44.95
N LEU A 169 -10.76 -4.28 -44.52
CA LEU A 169 -9.69 -4.72 -45.43
C LEU A 169 -10.13 -5.93 -46.26
N SER A 170 -10.82 -6.90 -45.66
CA SER A 170 -11.35 -8.05 -46.39
C SER A 170 -12.38 -7.64 -47.45
N ALA A 171 -13.27 -6.71 -47.13
CA ALA A 171 -14.25 -6.19 -48.08
C ALA A 171 -13.59 -5.40 -49.22
N LEU A 172 -12.53 -4.64 -48.91
CA LEU A 172 -11.74 -3.94 -49.91
C LEU A 172 -11.01 -4.92 -50.85
N GLU A 173 -10.43 -5.99 -50.31
CA GLU A 173 -9.79 -7.05 -51.09
C GLU A 173 -10.78 -7.71 -52.06
N GLU A 174 -11.97 -8.07 -51.58
CA GLU A 174 -13.03 -8.65 -52.41
C GLU A 174 -13.48 -7.69 -53.52
N SER A 175 -13.63 -6.39 -53.20
CA SER A 175 -13.97 -5.36 -54.18
C SER A 175 -12.90 -5.21 -55.24
N LEU A 176 -11.62 -5.17 -54.85
CA LEU A 176 -10.50 -5.07 -55.79
C LEU A 176 -10.39 -6.31 -56.69
N ASN A 177 -10.59 -7.51 -56.15
CA ASN A 177 -10.58 -8.74 -56.93
C ASN A 177 -11.73 -8.76 -57.96
N THR A 178 -12.91 -8.28 -57.56
CA THR A 178 -14.06 -8.14 -58.47
C THR A 178 -13.79 -7.13 -59.58
N GLN A 179 -13.20 -5.98 -59.24
CA GLN A 179 -12.80 -4.97 -60.23
C GLN A 179 -11.72 -5.48 -61.19
N LEU A 180 -10.76 -6.27 -60.70
CA LEU A 180 -9.74 -6.88 -61.55
C LEU A 180 -10.35 -7.90 -62.52
N ALA A 181 -11.29 -8.72 -62.05
CA ALA A 181 -12.00 -9.67 -62.88
C ALA A 181 -12.83 -8.98 -63.97
N SER A 182 -13.55 -7.91 -63.63
CA SER A 182 -14.31 -7.13 -64.62
C SER A 182 -13.38 -6.45 -65.64
N LEU A 183 -12.29 -5.84 -65.19
CA LEU A 183 -11.34 -5.19 -66.09
C LEU A 183 -10.68 -6.19 -67.05
N ASN A 184 -10.39 -7.40 -66.59
CA ASN A 184 -9.85 -8.46 -67.45
C ASN A 184 -10.89 -8.95 -68.47
N ALA A 185 -12.17 -9.03 -68.08
CA ALA A 185 -13.25 -9.36 -69.00
C ALA A 185 -13.44 -8.27 -70.06
N ASP A 186 -13.43 -7.00 -69.65
CA ASP A 186 -13.51 -5.84 -70.55
C ASP A 186 -12.33 -5.81 -71.52
N LEU A 187 -11.10 -6.05 -71.05
CA LEU A 187 -9.91 -6.12 -71.90
C LEU A 187 -10.02 -7.24 -72.94
N SER A 188 -10.50 -8.41 -72.54
CA SER A 188 -10.74 -9.54 -73.44
C SER A 188 -11.80 -9.19 -74.48
N GLN A 189 -12.87 -8.50 -74.08
CA GLN A 189 -13.92 -8.04 -74.99
C GLN A 189 -13.37 -7.02 -75.99
N VAL A 190 -12.61 -6.02 -75.55
CA VAL A 190 -11.98 -5.01 -76.42
C VAL A 190 -11.01 -5.64 -77.40
N THR A 191 -10.22 -6.63 -76.95
CA THR A 191 -9.29 -7.35 -77.82
C THR A 191 -10.06 -8.13 -78.91
N ASN A 192 -11.15 -8.81 -78.53
CA ASN A 192 -11.99 -9.54 -79.48
C ASN A 192 -12.72 -8.61 -80.46
N THR A 193 -13.21 -7.45 -80.02
CA THR A 193 -13.83 -6.48 -80.92
C THR A 193 -12.81 -5.88 -81.87
N GLN A 194 -11.59 -5.58 -81.41
CA GLN A 194 -10.50 -5.13 -82.26
C GLN A 194 -10.18 -6.16 -83.36
N VAL A 195 -9.93 -7.42 -82.98
CA VAL A 195 -9.65 -8.51 -83.93
C VAL A 195 -10.78 -8.66 -84.95
N ASN A 196 -12.03 -8.55 -84.51
CA ASN A 196 -13.18 -8.64 -85.40
C ASN A 196 -13.29 -7.44 -86.37
N LEU A 197 -13.01 -6.22 -85.90
CA LEU A 197 -12.99 -5.02 -86.74
C LEU A 197 -11.88 -5.08 -87.78
N ASP A 198 -10.68 -5.52 -87.40
CA ASP A 198 -9.54 -5.66 -88.31
C ASP A 198 -9.85 -6.70 -89.41
N ALA A 199 -10.45 -7.83 -89.06
CA ALA A 199 -10.88 -8.84 -90.04
C ALA A 199 -11.98 -8.32 -90.97
N ARG A 200 -12.97 -7.57 -90.46
CA ARG A 200 -14.02 -6.95 -91.32
C ARG A 200 -13.45 -5.93 -92.28
N LEU A 201 -12.47 -5.14 -91.84
CA LEU A 201 -11.81 -4.16 -92.69
C LEU A 201 -11.12 -4.84 -93.86
N ALA A 202 -10.40 -5.94 -93.59
CA ALA A 202 -9.77 -6.75 -94.63
C ALA A 202 -10.83 -7.35 -95.60
N LEU A 203 -11.97 -7.84 -95.10
CA LEU A 203 -13.06 -8.31 -95.97
C LEU A 203 -13.69 -7.20 -96.81
N ALA A 204 -13.85 -6.00 -96.26
CA ALA A 204 -14.35 -4.84 -97.01
C ALA A 204 -13.35 -4.42 -98.10
N GLN A 205 -12.05 -4.51 -97.83
CA GLN A 205 -10.99 -4.31 -98.84
C GLN A 205 -11.07 -5.38 -99.94
N ALA A 206 -11.18 -6.66 -99.59
CA ALA A 206 -11.37 -7.72 -100.58
C ALA A 206 -12.62 -7.52 -101.46
N ALA A 207 -13.74 -7.09 -100.87
CA ALA A 207 -14.94 -6.74 -101.62
C ALA A 207 -14.71 -5.54 -102.56
N HIS A 208 -13.92 -4.55 -102.14
CA HIS A 208 -13.54 -3.43 -102.99
C HIS A 208 -12.69 -3.89 -104.19
N ASP A 209 -11.69 -4.75 -103.97
CA ASP A 209 -10.82 -5.22 -105.04
C ASP A 209 -11.56 -6.08 -106.06
N LEU A 210 -12.57 -6.86 -105.64
CA LEU A 210 -13.45 -7.55 -106.58
C LEU A 210 -14.28 -6.59 -107.44
N LEU A 211 -14.70 -5.44 -106.91
CA LEU A 211 -15.36 -4.40 -107.73
C LEU A 211 -14.37 -3.77 -108.72
N VAL A 212 -13.11 -3.56 -108.31
CA VAL A 212 -12.03 -3.10 -109.20
C VAL A 212 -11.78 -4.13 -110.30
N ALA A 213 -11.73 -5.42 -109.97
CA ALA A 213 -11.59 -6.49 -110.94
C ALA A 213 -12.74 -6.50 -111.96
N ARG A 214 -13.98 -6.30 -111.50
CA ARG A 214 -15.14 -6.17 -112.39
C ARG A 214 -15.00 -4.98 -113.35
N LEU A 215 -14.57 -3.83 -112.85
CA LEU A 215 -14.34 -2.64 -113.69
C LEU A 215 -13.27 -2.91 -114.75
N ALA A 216 -12.13 -3.49 -114.34
CA ALA A 216 -11.05 -3.85 -115.25
C ALA A 216 -11.48 -4.87 -116.32
N MET A 217 -12.36 -5.82 -115.97
CA MET A 217 -12.96 -6.74 -116.95
C MET A 217 -13.88 -6.03 -117.95
N LEU A 218 -14.64 -5.01 -117.52
CA LEU A 218 -15.48 -4.19 -118.41
C LEU A 218 -14.64 -3.33 -119.36
N GLU A 219 -13.44 -2.94 -118.95
CA GLU A 219 -12.46 -2.20 -119.74
C GLU A 219 -11.59 -3.10 -120.65
N ASP A 220 -11.83 -4.42 -120.70
CA ASP A 220 -11.02 -5.45 -121.38
C ASP A 220 -9.55 -5.52 -120.91
N ASN A 221 -9.27 -5.06 -119.69
CA ASN A 221 -7.94 -5.14 -119.08
C ASN A 221 -7.83 -6.34 -118.13
N ILE A 222 -7.53 -7.51 -118.72
CA ILE A 222 -7.42 -8.78 -117.99
C ILE A 222 -6.24 -8.78 -117.01
N GLY A 223 -5.15 -8.07 -117.31
CA GLY A 223 -3.99 -7.97 -116.42
C GLY A 223 -4.37 -7.33 -115.08
N ASN A 224 -5.00 -6.16 -115.15
CA ASN A 224 -5.48 -5.44 -113.97
C ASN A 224 -6.59 -6.20 -113.23
N ALA A 225 -7.45 -6.92 -113.97
CA ALA A 225 -8.49 -7.73 -113.34
C ALA A 225 -7.91 -8.87 -112.48
N ARG A 226 -6.86 -9.53 -112.97
CA ARG A 226 -6.18 -10.61 -112.22
C ARG A 226 -5.35 -10.08 -111.06
N GLU A 227 -4.72 -8.93 -111.21
CA GLU A 227 -4.02 -8.24 -110.11
C GLU A 227 -4.99 -7.87 -108.98
N ALA A 228 -6.16 -7.33 -109.32
CA ALA A 228 -7.20 -7.03 -108.33
C ALA A 228 -7.78 -8.29 -107.66
N ILE A 229 -7.90 -9.42 -108.38
CA ILE A 229 -8.30 -10.70 -107.77
C ILE A 229 -7.22 -11.24 -106.82
N ALA A 230 -5.94 -11.07 -107.16
CA ALA A 230 -4.83 -11.46 -106.29
C ALA A 230 -4.80 -10.63 -104.99
N LEU A 231 -5.04 -9.32 -105.08
CA LEU A 231 -5.19 -8.45 -103.89
C LEU A 231 -6.40 -8.85 -103.05
N ALA A 232 -7.54 -9.16 -103.68
CA ALA A 232 -8.71 -9.66 -102.96
C ALA A 232 -8.40 -10.96 -102.20
N GLN A 233 -7.62 -11.88 -102.80
CA GLN A 233 -7.19 -13.11 -102.16
C GLN A 233 -6.27 -12.84 -100.96
N GLU A 234 -5.31 -11.92 -101.10
CA GLU A 234 -4.42 -11.51 -99.99
C GLU A 234 -5.21 -10.95 -98.81
N HIS A 235 -6.22 -10.11 -99.07
CA HIS A 235 -7.07 -9.56 -98.01
C HIS A 235 -7.99 -10.60 -97.35
N VAL A 236 -8.45 -11.61 -98.09
CA VAL A 236 -9.19 -12.77 -97.51
C VAL A 236 -8.28 -13.61 -96.61
N ASP A 237 -7.03 -13.84 -97.03
CA ASP A 237 -6.03 -14.56 -96.24
C ASP A 237 -5.64 -13.76 -94.98
N GLN A 238 -5.51 -12.44 -95.10
CA GLN A 238 -5.29 -11.53 -93.98
C GLN A 238 -6.46 -11.57 -92.98
N ALA A 239 -7.71 -11.55 -93.47
CA ALA A 239 -8.88 -11.68 -92.60
C ALA A 239 -8.91 -13.01 -91.84
N ALA A 240 -8.53 -14.11 -92.50
CA ALA A 240 -8.46 -15.44 -91.89
C ALA A 240 -7.33 -15.53 -90.84
N ALA A 241 -6.19 -14.89 -91.09
CA ALA A 241 -5.07 -14.84 -90.15
C ALA A 241 -5.40 -14.00 -88.90
N LEU A 242 -6.15 -12.91 -89.07
CA LEU A 242 -6.56 -12.03 -87.98
C LEU A 242 -7.63 -12.69 -87.10
N ASN A 243 -8.61 -13.38 -87.69
CA ASN A 243 -9.70 -13.98 -86.96
C ASN A 243 -9.83 -15.49 -87.24
N PRO A 244 -9.28 -16.36 -86.36
CA PRO A 244 -9.34 -17.80 -86.55
C PRO A 244 -10.77 -18.36 -86.49
N ALA A 245 -11.72 -17.66 -85.88
CA ALA A 245 -13.12 -18.08 -85.86
C ALA A 245 -13.80 -17.92 -87.24
N LEU A 246 -13.35 -16.96 -88.06
CA LEU A 246 -13.81 -16.81 -89.44
C LEU A 246 -12.94 -17.60 -90.44
N ALA A 247 -11.75 -18.06 -90.04
CA ALA A 247 -10.81 -18.73 -90.93
C ALA A 247 -11.41 -19.98 -91.59
N GLU A 248 -12.26 -20.73 -90.87
CA GLU A 248 -12.95 -21.91 -91.43
C GLU A 248 -13.94 -21.54 -92.54
N GLU A 249 -14.72 -20.47 -92.35
CA GLU A 249 -15.64 -19.96 -93.39
C GLU A 249 -14.89 -19.36 -94.58
N LEU A 250 -13.79 -18.65 -94.32
CA LEU A 250 -12.94 -18.02 -95.33
C LEU A 250 -12.17 -19.04 -96.17
N ALA A 251 -11.79 -20.18 -95.58
CA ALA A 251 -11.14 -21.27 -96.30
C ALA A 251 -12.02 -21.83 -97.45
N ALA A 252 -13.34 -21.75 -97.34
CA ALA A 252 -14.26 -22.16 -98.41
C ALA A 252 -14.30 -21.16 -99.59
N LEU A 253 -13.82 -19.93 -99.41
CA LEU A 253 -13.79 -18.89 -100.44
C LEU A 253 -12.50 -18.92 -101.27
N GLN A 254 -11.39 -19.38 -100.68
CA GLN A 254 -10.09 -19.52 -101.37
C GLN A 254 -10.16 -20.29 -102.70
N PRO A 255 -10.71 -21.53 -102.78
CA PRO A 255 -10.78 -22.26 -104.05
C PRO A 255 -11.72 -21.60 -105.07
N LYS A 256 -12.72 -20.84 -104.61
CA LYS A 256 -13.62 -20.09 -105.49
C LYS A 256 -12.91 -18.88 -106.12
N LEU A 257 -12.06 -18.17 -105.37
CA LEU A 257 -11.23 -17.07 -105.87
C LEU A 257 -10.20 -17.56 -106.90
N GLU A 258 -9.56 -18.70 -106.64
CA GLU A 258 -8.64 -19.34 -107.60
C GLU A 258 -9.37 -19.78 -108.88
N ALA A 259 -10.59 -20.32 -108.75
CA ALA A 259 -11.42 -20.64 -109.90
C ALA A 259 -11.83 -19.38 -110.69
N LEU A 260 -12.11 -18.27 -110.01
CA LEU A 260 -12.41 -16.98 -110.66
C LEU A 260 -11.21 -16.47 -111.47
N ASP A 261 -10.00 -16.48 -110.89
CA ASP A 261 -8.78 -16.06 -111.60
C ASP A 261 -8.57 -16.86 -112.90
N ASN A 262 -8.75 -18.18 -112.83
CA ASN A 262 -8.67 -19.06 -114.00
C ASN A 262 -9.74 -18.75 -115.06
N LEU A 263 -10.98 -18.44 -114.64
CA LEU A 263 -12.06 -18.05 -115.55
C LEU A 263 -11.78 -16.70 -116.24
N VAL A 264 -11.20 -15.75 -115.52
CA VAL A 264 -10.79 -14.44 -116.06
C VAL A 264 -9.64 -14.61 -117.04
N ALA A 265 -8.63 -15.43 -116.73
CA ALA A 265 -7.53 -15.74 -117.65
C ALA A 265 -8.01 -16.37 -118.97
N GLN A 266 -9.05 -17.20 -118.91
CA GLN A 266 -9.66 -17.85 -120.08
C GLN A 266 -10.69 -16.98 -120.81
N ARG A 267 -10.94 -15.74 -120.35
CA ARG A 267 -12.00 -14.85 -120.85
C ARG A 267 -13.37 -15.54 -120.89
N ALA A 268 -13.63 -16.38 -119.90
CA ALA A 268 -14.85 -17.16 -119.84
C ALA A 268 -16.05 -16.25 -119.52
N PHE A 269 -17.15 -16.43 -120.24
CA PHE A 269 -18.41 -15.69 -119.99
C PHE A 269 -18.91 -15.81 -118.54
N ARG A 270 -18.57 -16.91 -117.86
CA ARG A 270 -18.98 -17.16 -116.47
C ARG A 270 -18.20 -16.36 -115.43
N ALA A 271 -17.13 -15.67 -115.80
CA ALA A 271 -16.29 -14.94 -114.84
C ALA A 271 -17.07 -13.84 -114.10
N VAL A 272 -17.92 -13.06 -114.80
CA VAL A 272 -18.69 -11.97 -114.18
C VAL A 272 -19.75 -12.48 -113.19
N PRO A 273 -20.61 -13.47 -113.54
CA PRO A 273 -21.54 -14.05 -112.55
C PRO A 273 -20.84 -14.67 -111.34
N THR A 274 -19.69 -15.33 -111.53
CA THR A 274 -18.92 -15.92 -110.42
C THR A 274 -18.33 -14.84 -109.52
N LEU A 275 -17.81 -13.75 -110.08
CA LEU A 275 -17.35 -12.59 -109.33
C LEU A 275 -18.47 -11.98 -108.49
N ASP A 276 -19.64 -11.74 -109.09
CA ASP A 276 -20.78 -11.14 -108.39
C ASP A 276 -21.25 -12.03 -107.22
N SER A 277 -21.22 -13.35 -107.38
CA SER A 277 -21.53 -14.28 -106.27
C SER A 277 -20.50 -14.25 -105.15
N LEU A 278 -19.21 -14.17 -105.49
CA LEU A 278 -18.11 -14.09 -104.54
C LEU A 278 -18.11 -12.77 -103.77
N TRP A 279 -18.38 -11.67 -104.47
CA TRP A 279 -18.54 -10.37 -103.86
C TRP A 279 -19.69 -10.35 -102.85
N ALA A 280 -20.84 -10.93 -103.21
CA ALA A 280 -21.98 -11.04 -102.30
C ALA A 280 -21.65 -11.89 -101.06
N ASP A 281 -20.97 -13.03 -101.24
CA ASP A 281 -20.52 -13.88 -100.13
C ASP A 281 -19.57 -13.10 -99.17
N ILE A 282 -18.59 -12.37 -99.69
CA ILE A 282 -17.62 -11.60 -98.88
C ILE A 282 -18.28 -10.42 -98.17
N VAL A 283 -19.20 -9.72 -98.83
CA VAL A 283 -19.93 -8.60 -98.23
C VAL A 283 -20.85 -9.09 -97.11
N ASP A 284 -21.53 -10.22 -97.28
CA ASP A 284 -22.34 -10.82 -96.21
C ASP A 284 -21.48 -11.11 -94.98
N LEU A 285 -20.33 -11.76 -95.16
CA LEU A 285 -19.39 -12.04 -94.07
C LEU A 285 -18.86 -10.75 -93.40
N SER A 286 -18.65 -9.67 -94.15
CA SER A 286 -18.16 -8.39 -93.60
C SER A 286 -19.20 -7.67 -92.72
N MET A 287 -20.50 -7.87 -93.01
CA MET A 287 -21.61 -7.18 -92.33
C MET A 287 -22.22 -7.98 -91.18
N ARG A 288 -21.96 -9.29 -91.06
CA ARG A 288 -22.48 -10.11 -89.95
C ARG A 288 -22.13 -9.49 -88.60
N PRO A 289 -23.09 -9.29 -87.66
CA PRO A 289 -22.77 -8.75 -86.34
C PRO A 289 -21.79 -9.67 -85.62
N SER A 290 -20.85 -9.08 -84.89
CA SER A 290 -19.87 -9.84 -84.11
C SER A 290 -20.69 -10.61 -83.09
N VAL A 291 -20.55 -11.94 -83.05
CA VAL A 291 -21.18 -12.72 -81.98
C VAL A 291 -20.55 -12.27 -80.68
N THR A 292 -21.23 -11.39 -79.96
CA THR A 292 -20.95 -11.11 -78.56
C THR A 292 -21.16 -12.43 -77.85
N ILE A 293 -20.07 -13.09 -77.45
CA ILE A 293 -20.18 -14.18 -76.48
C ILE A 293 -20.74 -13.52 -75.22
N GLU A 294 -22.03 -13.72 -75.00
CA GLU A 294 -22.75 -13.29 -73.82
C GLU A 294 -22.11 -14.03 -72.63
N ALA A 295 -21.09 -13.40 -72.04
CA ALA A 295 -20.61 -13.80 -70.73
C ALA A 295 -21.81 -13.67 -69.78
N THR A 296 -22.32 -14.81 -69.34
CA THR A 296 -23.40 -14.90 -68.38
C THR A 296 -22.99 -14.11 -67.13
N LEU A 297 -23.51 -12.90 -66.99
CA LEU A 297 -23.28 -12.06 -65.82
C LEU A 297 -23.86 -12.79 -64.59
N PRO A 298 -23.09 -13.08 -63.53
CA PRO A 298 -23.70 -13.21 -62.23
C PRO A 298 -24.28 -11.85 -61.84
N ALA A 299 -25.51 -11.88 -61.35
CA ALA A 299 -26.40 -10.75 -61.14
C ALA A 299 -25.76 -9.52 -60.49
N THR A 300 -26.08 -8.37 -61.06
CA THR A 300 -26.05 -7.05 -60.44
C THR A 300 -26.67 -7.11 -59.04
N SER A 301 -25.84 -7.11 -58.01
CA SER A 301 -26.25 -6.65 -56.68
C SER A 301 -25.89 -5.18 -56.59
N THR A 302 -26.89 -4.32 -56.79
CA THR A 302 -26.83 -2.91 -56.41
C THR A 302 -26.62 -2.81 -54.90
N VAL A 303 -25.38 -2.60 -54.47
CA VAL A 303 -25.10 -2.09 -53.12
C VAL A 303 -24.91 -0.58 -53.23
N THR A 304 -26.00 0.14 -53.00
CA THR A 304 -25.96 1.56 -52.66
C THR A 304 -25.39 1.69 -51.25
N THR A 305 -24.08 1.92 -51.13
CA THR A 305 -23.47 2.39 -49.87
C THR A 305 -23.17 3.87 -49.98
N THR A 306 -24.15 4.69 -49.55
CA THR A 306 -23.92 6.08 -49.13
C THR A 306 -23.04 6.04 -47.88
N ALA A 307 -21.72 6.11 -48.07
CA ALA A 307 -20.79 6.37 -46.98
C ALA A 307 -20.64 7.90 -46.82
N THR A 308 -21.48 8.48 -45.96
CA THR A 308 -21.29 9.83 -45.45
C THR A 308 -20.03 9.82 -44.57
N LEU A 309 -18.92 10.35 -45.09
CA LEU A 309 -17.72 10.62 -44.30
C LEU A 309 -17.99 11.80 -43.37
N THR A 310 -18.48 11.54 -42.16
CA THR A 310 -18.50 12.53 -41.08
C THR A 310 -17.11 12.56 -40.45
N VAL A 311 -16.26 13.48 -40.93
CA VAL A 311 -15.00 13.83 -40.26
C VAL A 311 -15.35 14.62 -39.01
N THR A 312 -15.43 13.95 -37.86
CA THR A 312 -15.47 14.61 -36.55
C THR A 312 -14.05 15.04 -36.19
N ALA A 313 -13.76 16.33 -36.40
CA ALA A 313 -12.54 16.96 -35.90
C ALA A 313 -12.52 16.93 -34.36
N ALA A 314 -11.49 16.32 -33.79
CA ALA A 314 -11.21 16.39 -32.36
C ALA A 314 -10.62 17.79 -32.02
N PRO A 315 -11.06 18.45 -30.93
CA PRO A 315 -10.47 19.71 -30.52
C PRO A 315 -9.09 19.49 -29.90
N THR A 316 -8.08 20.07 -30.54
CA THR A 316 -6.73 20.25 -30.00
C THR A 316 -6.81 21.05 -28.71
N SER A 317 -6.47 20.42 -27.58
CA SER A 317 -6.31 21.09 -26.30
C SER A 317 -4.97 21.83 -26.32
N THR A 318 -5.01 23.13 -26.53
CA THR A 318 -3.86 24.04 -26.33
C THR A 318 -3.58 24.14 -24.84
N VAL A 319 -2.44 23.60 -24.42
CA VAL A 319 -1.80 23.92 -23.15
C VAL A 319 -1.05 25.24 -23.35
N SER A 320 -1.42 26.26 -22.58
CA SER A 320 -0.72 27.55 -22.48
C SER A 320 0.14 27.54 -21.20
N PRO A 321 1.35 28.15 -21.21
CA PRO A 321 2.30 28.12 -20.10
C PRO A 321 1.84 28.85 -18.83
#